data_AF-A0A3P7A0T1-F1
#
_entry.id   AF-A0A3P7A0T1-F1
#
_cell.length_a   1.000
_cell.length_b   1.000
_cell.length_c   1.000
_cell.angle_alpha   90.00
_cell.angle_beta   90.00
_cell.angle_gamma   90.00
#
_symmetry.space_group_name_H-M   'P 1'
#
loop_
_entity.id
_entity.type
_entity.pdbx_description
1 polymer ?
#
loop_
_entity_poly.entity_id
_entity_poly.type
_entity_poly.pdbx_seq_one_letter_code
_entity_poly.pdbx_strand_id
1 'polypeptide(L)'
;MNDERRRLKEELESREKEAAARRKEAQKMTEKERIADRIRKEWEEEHETLRYEELQRQKMVNMTESNFIITVKWGKTHGAHIYTKDFLCTCLREFGNVLNLVVGKKCSAVAEFATRREAEDAINAGSVGTVGYPDNPLKISWPGGVPPPNTDPVPNVSHSKRKSSPPSSEFQHNFIPENVSRF
;
A
#
# COMPACT_ATOMS: atom_id res chain seq x y z
N MET A 1 -36.98 -18.14 80.20
CA MET A 1 -36.05 -19.10 79.57
C MET A 1 -36.21 -19.21 78.03
N ASN A 2 -37.31 -18.77 77.40
CA ASN A 2 -37.47 -18.88 75.93
C ASN A 2 -37.02 -17.63 75.13
N ASP A 3 -37.04 -16.43 75.71
CA ASP A 3 -36.74 -15.18 74.96
C ASP A 3 -35.28 -15.02 74.56
N GLU A 4 -34.33 -15.42 75.42
CA GLU A 4 -32.89 -15.38 75.10
C GLU A 4 -32.54 -16.29 73.93
N ARG A 5 -33.08 -17.51 73.90
CA ARG A 5 -32.87 -18.46 72.81
C ARG A 5 -33.46 -17.96 71.50
N ARG A 6 -34.61 -17.28 71.55
CA ARG A 6 -35.24 -16.66 70.37
C ARG A 6 -34.37 -15.54 69.80
N ARG A 7 -33.89 -14.62 70.64
CA ARG A 7 -33.02 -13.51 70.23
C ARG A 7 -31.70 -14.01 69.64
N LEU A 8 -31.06 -14.98 70.28
CA LEU A 8 -29.85 -15.63 69.76
C LEU A 8 -30.08 -16.28 68.40
N LYS A 9 -31.24 -16.91 68.19
CA LYS A 9 -31.60 -17.54 66.91
C LYS A 9 -31.81 -16.50 65.82
N GLU A 10 -32.55 -15.43 66.11
CA GLU A 10 -32.80 -14.33 65.17
C GLU A 10 -31.50 -13.61 64.78
N GLU A 11 -30.59 -13.40 65.73
CA GLU A 11 -29.29 -12.77 65.46
C GLU A 11 -28.36 -13.66 64.62
N LEU A 12 -28.35 -14.97 64.90
CA LEU A 12 -27.64 -15.95 64.06
C LEU A 12 -28.20 -16.01 62.64
N GLU A 13 -29.53 -16.02 62.49
CA GLU A 13 -30.19 -16.05 61.19
C GLU A 13 -29.93 -14.76 60.40
N SER A 14 -29.96 -13.59 61.06
CA SER A 14 -29.61 -12.31 60.43
C SER A 14 -28.17 -12.32 59.91
N ARG A 15 -27.23 -12.80 60.72
CA ARG A 15 -25.81 -12.88 60.34
C ARG A 15 -25.55 -13.86 59.20
N GLU A 16 -26.24 -15.01 59.19
CA GLU A 16 -26.14 -15.98 58.10
C GLU A 16 -26.72 -15.42 56.80
N LYS A 17 -27.87 -14.74 56.88
CA LYS A 17 -28.50 -14.11 55.72
C LYS A 17 -27.63 -13.02 55.11
N GLU A 18 -26.99 -12.19 55.93
CA GLU A 18 -26.07 -11.15 55.46
C GLU A 18 -24.80 -11.75 54.85
N ALA A 19 -24.21 -12.78 55.47
CA ALA A 19 -23.08 -13.50 54.90
C ALA A 19 -23.43 -14.17 53.56
N ALA A 20 -24.63 -14.76 53.44
CA ALA A 20 -25.12 -15.36 52.20
C ALA A 20 -25.37 -14.30 51.12
N ALA A 21 -25.93 -13.15 51.47
CA ALA A 21 -26.13 -12.02 50.55
C ALA A 21 -24.79 -11.53 50.00
N ARG A 22 -23.80 -11.31 50.86
CA ARG A 22 -22.46 -10.86 50.45
C ARG A 22 -21.74 -11.87 49.54
N ARG A 23 -21.88 -13.18 49.82
CA ARG A 23 -21.34 -14.23 48.94
C ARG A 23 -22.02 -14.23 47.57
N LYS A 24 -23.34 -14.07 47.53
CA LYS A 24 -24.11 -14.00 46.28
C LYS A 24 -23.75 -12.77 45.45
N GLU A 25 -23.51 -11.63 46.09
CA GLU A 25 -23.02 -10.42 45.43
C GLU A 25 -21.60 -10.59 44.89
N ALA A 26 -20.69 -11.16 45.68
CA ALA A 26 -19.34 -11.46 45.21
C ALA A 26 -19.36 -12.38 43.98
N GLN A 27 -20.15 -13.45 44.00
CA GLN A 27 -20.31 -14.36 42.86
C GLN A 27 -20.86 -13.64 41.62
N LYS A 28 -21.86 -12.77 41.78
CA LYS A 28 -22.40 -11.96 40.67
C LYS A 28 -21.35 -11.01 40.11
N MET A 29 -20.50 -10.43 40.95
CA MET A 29 -19.45 -9.51 40.54
C MET A 29 -18.38 -10.27 39.73
N THR A 30 -17.93 -11.42 40.23
CA THR A 30 -16.98 -12.30 39.52
C THR A 30 -17.53 -12.78 38.17
N GLU A 31 -18.82 -13.15 38.10
CA GLU A 31 -19.44 -13.57 36.84
C GLU A 31 -19.50 -12.43 35.82
N LYS A 32 -19.86 -11.22 36.27
CA LYS A 32 -19.85 -10.03 35.41
C LYS A 32 -18.46 -9.71 34.88
N GLU A 33 -17.44 -9.83 35.73
CA GLU A 33 -16.05 -9.60 35.35
C GLU A 33 -15.57 -10.62 34.31
N ARG A 34 -15.90 -11.90 34.49
CA ARG A 34 -15.61 -12.95 33.50
C ARG A 34 -16.25 -12.67 32.14
N ILE A 35 -17.49 -12.20 32.12
CA ILE A 35 -18.18 -11.84 30.88
C ILE A 35 -17.51 -10.62 30.22
N ALA A 36 -17.15 -9.61 31.02
CA ALA A 36 -16.46 -8.42 30.52
C ALA A 36 -15.08 -8.76 29.93
N ASP A 37 -14.33 -9.66 30.56
CA ASP A 37 -13.04 -10.14 30.07
C ASP A 37 -13.17 -10.91 28.76
N ARG A 38 -14.19 -11.77 28.64
CA ARG A 38 -14.45 -12.48 27.38
C ARG A 38 -14.74 -11.51 26.24
N ILE A 39 -15.61 -10.52 26.48
CA ILE A 39 -15.96 -9.50 25.47
C ILE A 39 -14.73 -8.68 25.06
N ARG A 40 -13.89 -8.27 26.03
CA ARG A 40 -12.66 -7.54 25.73
C ARG A 40 -11.71 -8.35 24.86
N LYS A 41 -11.51 -9.62 25.20
CA LYS A 41 -10.63 -10.51 24.45
C LYS A 41 -11.14 -10.76 23.02
N GLU A 42 -12.43 -11.05 22.85
CA GLU A 42 -13.04 -11.21 21.53
C GLU A 42 -12.90 -9.93 20.70
N TRP A 43 -13.13 -8.77 21.30
CA TRP A 43 -12.97 -7.48 20.63
C TRP A 43 -11.52 -7.20 20.22
N GLU A 44 -10.54 -7.53 21.07
CA GLU A 44 -9.11 -7.39 20.77
C GLU A 44 -8.68 -8.29 19.60
N GLU A 45 -9.13 -9.55 19.58
CA GLU A 45 -8.82 -10.51 18.50
C GLU A 45 -9.44 -10.07 17.16
N GLU A 46 -10.70 -9.62 17.17
CA GLU A 46 -11.35 -9.08 15.97
C GLU A 46 -10.69 -7.78 15.48
N HIS A 47 -10.33 -6.86 16.39
CA HIS A 47 -9.63 -5.63 15.99
C HIS A 47 -8.20 -5.88 15.53
N GLU A 48 -7.49 -6.85 16.09
CA GLU A 48 -6.13 -7.20 15.68
C GLU A 48 -6.14 -7.82 14.29
N THR A 49 -7.08 -8.74 14.01
CA THR A 49 -7.24 -9.33 12.67
C THR A 49 -7.60 -8.28 11.63
N LEU A 50 -8.54 -7.38 11.92
CA LEU A 50 -8.89 -6.27 11.04
C LEU A 50 -7.71 -5.30 10.84
N ARG A 51 -6.95 -4.97 11.88
CA ARG A 51 -5.73 -4.15 11.75
C ARG A 51 -4.65 -4.83 10.92
N TYR A 52 -4.47 -6.13 11.11
CA TYR A 52 -3.50 -6.91 10.34
C TYR A 52 -3.91 -6.96 8.87
N GLU A 53 -5.17 -7.23 8.58
CA GLU A 53 -5.72 -7.24 7.22
C GLU A 53 -5.62 -5.86 6.55
N GLU A 54 -5.96 -4.79 7.27
CA GLU A 54 -5.81 -3.42 6.80
C GLU A 54 -4.34 -3.05 6.56
N LEU A 55 -3.42 -3.49 7.42
CA LEU A 55 -1.98 -3.29 7.22
C LEU A 55 -1.45 -4.06 6.02
N GLN A 56 -1.93 -5.28 5.77
CA GLN A 56 -1.59 -6.05 4.57
C GLN A 56 -2.16 -5.40 3.33
N ARG A 57 -3.40 -4.91 3.39
CA ARG A 57 -4.05 -4.17 2.30
C ARG A 57 -3.29 -2.87 2.02
N GLN A 58 -2.92 -2.09 3.03
CA GLN A 58 -2.13 -0.88 2.87
C GLN A 58 -0.72 -1.19 2.35
N LYS A 59 -0.05 -2.25 2.80
CA LYS A 59 1.22 -2.68 2.21
C LYS A 59 1.07 -3.02 0.73
N MET A 60 0.00 -3.71 0.35
CA MET A 60 -0.28 -4.04 -1.04
C MET A 60 -0.60 -2.79 -1.86
N VAL A 61 -1.38 -1.85 -1.32
CA VAL A 61 -1.70 -0.56 -1.94
C VAL A 61 -0.44 0.31 -2.09
N ASN A 62 0.36 0.47 -1.05
CA ASN A 62 1.60 1.25 -1.08
C ASN A 62 2.62 0.64 -2.06
N MET A 63 2.66 -0.70 -2.18
CA MET A 63 3.50 -1.39 -3.18
C MET A 63 2.99 -1.19 -4.61
N THR A 64 1.69 -0.92 -4.79
CA THR A 64 1.08 -0.59 -6.10
C THR A 64 1.08 0.90 -6.44
N GLU A 65 1.21 1.80 -5.46
CA GLU A 65 1.11 3.26 -5.68
C GLU A 65 2.43 3.89 -6.14
N SER A 66 3.58 3.24 -5.90
CA SER A 66 4.90 3.79 -6.27
C SER A 66 5.64 2.98 -7.33
N ASN A 67 5.24 1.75 -7.62
CA ASN A 67 5.97 0.86 -8.52
C ASN A 67 5.10 0.39 -9.68
N PHE A 68 5.72 0.26 -10.85
CA PHE A 68 5.02 0.01 -12.11
C PHE A 68 4.93 -1.50 -12.36
N ILE A 69 3.81 -2.07 -11.94
CA ILE A 69 3.57 -3.51 -12.03
C ILE A 69 3.03 -3.88 -13.41
N ILE A 70 3.61 -4.91 -14.02
CA ILE A 70 3.17 -5.51 -15.28
C ILE A 70 2.84 -7.00 -15.11
N THR A 71 1.93 -7.49 -15.95
CA THR A 71 1.61 -8.91 -16.09
C THR A 71 2.30 -9.47 -17.32
N VAL A 72 2.97 -10.61 -17.16
CA VAL A 72 3.63 -11.36 -18.24
C VAL A 72 2.94 -12.70 -18.41
N LYS A 73 2.62 -13.10 -19.63
CA LYS A 73 1.99 -14.39 -19.94
C LYS A 73 2.67 -15.05 -21.13
N TRP A 74 2.72 -16.38 -21.14
CA TRP A 74 3.22 -17.17 -22.27
C TRP A 74 2.33 -18.37 -22.55
N GLY A 75 2.46 -18.93 -23.75
CA GLY A 75 1.73 -20.11 -24.16
C GLY A 75 2.19 -21.37 -23.42
N LYS A 76 1.25 -22.30 -23.19
CA LYS A 76 1.52 -23.67 -22.70
C LYS A 76 2.03 -24.58 -23.84
N THR A 77 2.80 -24.04 -24.76
CA THR A 77 3.31 -24.72 -25.96
C THR A 77 4.77 -25.15 -25.79
N HIS A 78 5.41 -25.65 -26.85
CA HIS A 78 6.83 -25.93 -26.85
C HIS A 78 7.64 -24.71 -26.36
N GLY A 79 8.65 -24.94 -25.52
CA GLY A 79 9.44 -23.88 -24.88
C GLY A 79 8.81 -23.26 -23.62
N ALA A 80 7.62 -23.67 -23.17
CA ALA A 80 7.03 -23.13 -21.93
C ALA A 80 7.89 -23.34 -20.67
N HIS A 81 8.71 -24.40 -20.65
CA HIS A 81 9.64 -24.71 -19.55
C HIS A 81 10.87 -23.81 -19.51
N ILE A 82 11.17 -23.10 -20.61
CA ILE A 82 12.30 -22.15 -20.71
C ILE A 82 12.03 -20.91 -19.86
N TYR A 83 10.75 -20.56 -19.66
CA TYR A 83 10.30 -19.43 -18.86
C TYR A 83 10.42 -19.69 -17.35
N THR A 84 11.67 -19.85 -16.91
CA THR A 84 12.04 -19.83 -15.50
C THR A 84 12.08 -18.39 -14.98
N LYS A 85 12.13 -18.22 -13.65
CA LYS A 85 12.27 -16.91 -13.02
C LYS A 85 13.50 -16.15 -13.57
N ASP A 86 14.63 -16.83 -13.72
CA ASP A 86 15.89 -16.21 -14.15
C ASP A 86 15.86 -15.79 -15.62
N PHE A 87 15.26 -16.63 -16.49
CA PHE A 87 15.11 -16.29 -17.90
C PHE A 87 14.19 -15.07 -18.08
N LEU A 88 13.03 -15.07 -17.41
CA LEU A 88 12.11 -13.94 -17.43
C LEU A 88 12.77 -12.66 -16.89
N CYS A 89 13.53 -12.76 -15.80
CA CYS A 89 14.27 -11.63 -15.25
C CYS A 89 15.29 -11.09 -16.27
N THR A 90 15.98 -11.97 -16.98
CA THR A 90 16.94 -11.58 -18.02
C THR A 90 16.26 -10.84 -19.17
N CYS A 91 15.15 -11.36 -19.69
CA CYS A 91 14.39 -10.69 -20.74
C CYS A 91 13.87 -9.32 -20.31
N LEU A 92 13.35 -9.20 -19.08
CA LEU A 92 12.74 -7.97 -18.61
C LEU A 92 13.75 -6.89 -18.22
N ARG A 93 14.97 -7.28 -17.83
CA ARG A 93 16.07 -6.36 -17.52
C ARG A 93 16.59 -5.59 -18.71
N GLU A 94 16.31 -6.03 -19.94
CA GLU A 94 16.60 -5.26 -21.15
C GLU A 94 15.86 -3.92 -21.18
N PHE A 95 14.68 -3.86 -20.56
CA PHE A 95 13.83 -2.67 -20.55
C PHE A 95 14.02 -1.79 -19.32
N GLY A 96 14.69 -2.28 -18.27
CA GLY A 96 14.92 -1.47 -17.06
C GLY A 96 15.21 -2.26 -15.79
N ASN A 97 15.17 -1.55 -14.66
CA ASN A 97 15.41 -2.13 -13.35
C ASN A 97 14.18 -2.87 -12.82
N VAL A 98 14.22 -4.20 -12.85
CA VAL A 98 13.21 -5.08 -12.27
C VAL A 98 13.41 -5.19 -10.75
N LEU A 99 12.51 -4.61 -9.97
CA LEU A 99 12.53 -4.62 -8.50
C LEU A 99 12.08 -5.98 -7.95
N ASN A 100 11.04 -6.56 -8.55
CA ASN A 100 10.47 -7.82 -8.13
C ASN A 100 9.92 -8.61 -9.32
N LEU A 101 9.98 -9.93 -9.21
CA LEU A 101 9.45 -10.85 -10.22
C LEU A 101 8.92 -12.11 -9.55
N VAL A 102 7.62 -12.36 -9.75
CA VAL A 102 6.92 -13.53 -9.20
C VAL A 102 6.36 -14.37 -10.34
N VAL A 103 6.78 -15.63 -10.42
CA VAL A 103 6.26 -16.62 -11.39
C VAL A 103 5.05 -17.34 -10.79
N GLY A 104 3.92 -17.27 -11.50
CA GLY A 104 2.67 -17.93 -11.14
C GLY A 104 2.52 -19.32 -11.77
N LYS A 105 1.50 -20.05 -11.31
CA LYS A 105 1.25 -21.45 -11.70
C LYS A 105 0.65 -21.64 -13.11
N LYS A 106 0.20 -20.56 -13.77
CA LYS A 106 -0.59 -20.62 -15.02
C LYS A 106 0.17 -20.03 -16.23
N CYS A 107 1.47 -20.30 -16.37
CA CYS A 107 2.30 -19.70 -17.42
C CYS A 107 2.19 -18.18 -17.44
N SER A 108 2.29 -17.61 -16.25
CA SER A 108 2.11 -16.20 -15.99
C SER A 108 3.14 -15.75 -14.97
N ALA A 109 3.60 -14.51 -15.05
CA ALA A 109 4.39 -13.86 -14.03
C ALA A 109 3.89 -12.43 -13.82
N VAL A 110 4.27 -11.85 -12.69
CA VAL A 110 4.09 -10.43 -12.39
C VAL A 110 5.47 -9.86 -12.13
N ALA A 111 5.78 -8.75 -12.80
CA ALA A 111 7.05 -8.06 -12.64
C ALA A 111 6.80 -6.60 -12.25
N GLU A 112 7.74 -6.04 -11.51
CA GLU A 112 7.68 -4.70 -10.97
C GLU A 112 8.89 -3.91 -11.45
N PHE A 113 8.65 -2.78 -12.10
CA PHE A 113 9.69 -1.88 -12.58
C PHE A 113 9.83 -0.65 -11.67
N ALA A 114 11.04 -0.13 -11.62
CA ALA A 114 11.35 1.09 -10.88
C ALA A 114 10.69 2.34 -11.47
N THR A 115 10.49 2.38 -12.79
CA THR A 115 9.89 3.53 -13.47
C THR A 115 8.81 3.14 -14.48
N ARG A 116 7.91 4.09 -14.79
CA ARG A 116 6.80 3.89 -15.72
C ARG A 116 7.26 3.57 -17.13
N ARG A 117 8.27 4.30 -17.56
CA ARG A 117 8.84 4.20 -18.89
C ARG A 117 9.41 2.81 -19.15
N GLU A 118 10.13 2.24 -18.20
CA GLU A 118 10.66 0.87 -18.30
C GLU A 118 9.53 -0.17 -18.44
N ALA A 119 8.43 0.00 -17.70
CA ALA A 119 7.25 -0.85 -17.82
C ALA A 119 6.53 -0.69 -19.18
N GLU A 120 6.38 0.55 -19.65
CA GLU A 120 5.78 0.86 -20.96
C GLU A 120 6.62 0.28 -22.10
N ASP A 121 7.94 0.43 -22.06
CA ASP A 121 8.87 -0.11 -23.05
C ASP A 121 8.79 -1.64 -23.12
N ALA A 122 8.72 -2.31 -21.96
CA ALA A 122 8.50 -3.76 -21.90
C ALA A 122 7.14 -4.19 -22.49
N ILE A 123 6.06 -3.45 -22.20
CA ILE A 123 4.72 -3.73 -22.76
C ILE A 123 4.71 -3.55 -24.27
N ASN A 124 5.36 -2.48 -24.77
CA ASN A 124 5.45 -2.19 -26.19
C ASN A 124 6.20 -3.33 -26.91
N ALA A 125 7.34 -3.76 -26.39
CA ALA A 125 8.10 -4.87 -26.98
C ALA A 125 7.33 -6.20 -26.93
N GLY A 126 6.68 -6.51 -25.80
CA GLY A 126 5.84 -7.71 -25.66
C GLY A 126 4.63 -7.72 -26.61
N SER A 127 4.08 -6.55 -26.95
CA SER A 127 2.96 -6.44 -27.89
C SER A 127 3.37 -6.75 -29.33
N VAL A 128 4.63 -6.48 -29.69
CA VAL A 128 5.21 -6.81 -31.00
C VAL A 128 5.68 -8.27 -31.05
N GLY A 129 5.75 -8.95 -29.90
CA GLY A 129 6.18 -10.35 -29.80
C GLY A 129 7.68 -10.54 -29.96
N THR A 130 8.48 -9.50 -29.68
CA THR A 130 9.95 -9.55 -29.79
C THR A 130 10.64 -10.05 -28.53
N VAL A 131 9.88 -10.25 -27.44
CA VAL A 131 10.43 -10.59 -26.12
C VAL A 131 10.21 -12.05 -25.79
N GLY A 132 11.27 -12.70 -25.29
CA GLY A 132 11.23 -14.09 -24.85
C GLY A 132 11.69 -15.08 -25.91
N TYR A 133 11.21 -16.31 -25.81
CA TYR A 133 11.52 -17.39 -26.73
C TYR A 133 10.79 -17.18 -28.08
N PRO A 134 11.49 -17.16 -29.22
CA PRO A 134 10.89 -16.78 -30.52
C PRO A 134 9.66 -17.59 -30.93
N ASP A 135 9.61 -18.90 -30.66
CA ASP A 135 8.46 -19.74 -31.03
C ASP A 135 7.29 -19.63 -30.02
N ASN A 136 7.49 -18.92 -28.90
CA ASN A 136 6.48 -18.75 -27.86
C ASN A 136 6.65 -17.39 -27.17
N PRO A 137 6.47 -16.26 -27.86
CA PRO A 137 6.82 -14.94 -27.34
C PRO A 137 5.98 -14.55 -26.10
N LEU A 138 6.57 -13.70 -25.27
CA LEU A 138 5.91 -13.16 -24.08
C LEU A 138 4.83 -12.15 -24.46
N LYS A 139 3.67 -12.27 -23.79
CA LYS A 139 2.59 -11.29 -23.82
C LYS A 139 2.66 -10.46 -22.56
N ILE A 140 2.97 -9.18 -22.70
CA ILE A 140 3.20 -8.25 -21.59
C ILE A 140 2.09 -7.20 -21.60
N SER A 141 1.45 -6.97 -20.46
CA SER A 141 0.35 -6.02 -20.35
C SER A 141 0.24 -5.44 -18.94
N TRP A 142 -0.50 -4.34 -18.79
CA TRP A 142 -0.90 -3.88 -17.46
C TRP A 142 -1.79 -4.90 -16.74
N PRO A 143 -1.72 -4.98 -15.40
CA PRO A 143 -2.68 -5.74 -14.61
C PRO A 143 -4.11 -5.28 -14.90
N GLY A 144 -5.00 -6.20 -15.25
CA GLY A 144 -6.38 -5.86 -15.64
C GLY A 144 -6.52 -5.10 -16.97
N GLY A 145 -5.43 -4.90 -17.72
CA GLY A 145 -5.44 -4.23 -19.03
C GLY A 145 -5.49 -2.71 -18.98
N VAL A 146 -5.44 -2.09 -17.79
CA VAL A 146 -5.53 -0.64 -17.62
C VAL A 146 -4.22 -0.12 -17.04
N PRO A 147 -3.57 0.89 -17.67
CA PRO A 147 -2.37 1.50 -17.10
C PRO A 147 -2.67 2.17 -15.76
N PRO A 148 -1.73 2.16 -14.80
CA PRO A 148 -1.87 2.94 -13.57
C PRO A 148 -1.95 4.44 -13.91
N PRO A 149 -2.59 5.28 -13.06
CA PRO A 149 -2.62 6.73 -13.26
C PRO A 149 -1.21 7.30 -13.49
N ASN A 150 -1.08 8.36 -14.29
CA ASN A 150 0.20 9.04 -14.49
C ASN A 150 0.59 9.78 -13.20
N THR A 151 1.13 9.07 -12.22
CA THR A 151 1.81 9.61 -11.04
C THR A 151 3.30 9.43 -11.23
N ASP A 152 3.85 10.00 -12.31
CA ASP A 152 5.29 10.22 -12.33
C ASP A 152 5.62 11.20 -11.19
N PRO A 153 6.53 10.86 -10.27
CA PRO A 153 7.04 11.84 -9.33
C PRO A 153 7.80 12.88 -10.14
N VAL A 154 7.13 13.99 -10.46
CA VAL A 154 7.76 15.14 -11.10
C VAL A 154 8.94 15.54 -10.22
N PRO A 155 10.19 15.55 -10.71
CA PRO A 155 11.27 16.15 -9.96
C PRO A 155 10.88 17.61 -9.76
N ASN A 156 10.66 17.99 -8.51
CA ASN A 156 10.29 19.34 -8.12
C ASN A 156 11.47 20.28 -8.40
N VAL A 157 11.64 20.65 -9.67
CA VAL A 157 12.51 21.77 -10.06
C VAL A 157 11.78 23.01 -9.62
N SER A 158 12.11 23.42 -8.39
CA SER A 158 11.69 24.68 -7.78
C SER A 158 12.03 25.82 -8.72
N HIS A 159 11.09 26.19 -9.58
CA HIS A 159 11.18 27.42 -10.36
C HIS A 159 10.94 28.56 -9.37
N SER A 160 12.03 29.01 -8.75
CA SER A 160 12.07 30.29 -8.05
C SER A 160 11.59 31.35 -9.04
N LYS A 161 10.40 31.90 -8.75
CA LYS A 161 9.84 33.09 -9.40
C LYS A 161 10.90 34.20 -9.42
N ARG A 162 11.60 34.38 -10.54
CA ARG A 162 12.25 35.66 -10.83
C ARG A 162 11.17 36.57 -11.41
N LYS A 163 10.62 37.42 -10.54
CA LYS A 163 9.83 38.60 -10.89
C LYS A 163 10.61 39.40 -11.94
N SER A 164 10.16 39.38 -13.20
CA SER A 164 10.54 40.40 -14.17
C SER A 164 9.65 41.62 -13.95
N SER A 165 10.26 42.73 -13.57
CA SER A 165 9.65 44.06 -13.49
C SER A 165 9.10 44.50 -14.85
N PRO A 166 8.05 45.34 -14.90
CA PRO A 166 7.49 45.84 -16.15
C PRO A 166 8.40 46.92 -16.78
N PRO A 167 8.38 47.11 -18.11
CA PRO A 167 9.14 48.16 -18.77
C PRO A 167 8.43 49.51 -18.59
N SER A 168 9.12 50.47 -17.96
CA SER A 168 8.72 51.87 -18.01
C SER A 168 9.08 52.46 -19.37
N SER A 169 8.02 52.89 -20.06
CA SER A 169 8.07 53.79 -21.20
C SER A 169 8.59 55.18 -20.77
N GLU A 170 9.26 55.84 -21.71
CA GLU A 170 9.17 57.27 -22.04
C GLU A 170 10.43 58.18 -21.91
N PHE A 171 10.62 58.92 -23.02
CA PHE A 171 11.38 60.15 -23.28
C PHE A 171 12.87 60.13 -23.67
N GLN A 172 13.09 59.94 -24.98
CA GLN A 172 13.51 60.94 -25.99
C GLN A 172 14.61 61.99 -25.66
N HIS A 173 15.39 62.26 -26.72
CA HIS A 173 16.16 63.48 -27.05
C HIS A 173 17.59 63.62 -26.49
N ASN A 174 18.62 63.45 -27.35
CA ASN A 174 19.22 64.57 -28.10
C ASN A 174 20.52 64.23 -28.87
N PHE A 175 20.54 64.69 -30.13
CA PHE A 175 21.61 65.37 -30.88
C PHE A 175 22.96 64.67 -31.22
N ILE A 176 23.08 64.41 -32.53
CA ILE A 176 24.27 64.42 -33.41
C ILE A 176 24.87 65.87 -33.36
N PRO A 177 26.21 66.13 -33.47
CA PRO A 177 26.87 65.91 -34.76
C PRO A 177 28.39 65.68 -34.88
N GLU A 178 28.74 65.23 -36.10
CA GLU A 178 29.94 65.57 -36.90
C GLU A 178 31.33 65.07 -36.41
N ASN A 179 32.33 64.70 -37.21
CA ASN A 179 32.61 64.63 -38.65
C ASN A 179 34.02 63.98 -38.81
N VAL A 180 34.37 63.55 -40.04
CA VAL A 180 35.71 63.29 -40.63
C VAL A 180 36.59 62.19 -39.97
N SER A 181 37.31 61.29 -40.65
CA SER A 181 37.94 61.33 -41.97
C SER A 181 38.21 59.95 -42.57
N ARG A 182 38.24 59.94 -43.90
CA ARG A 182 38.86 58.99 -44.86
C ARG A 182 40.23 58.46 -44.40
N PHE A 183 40.54 57.21 -44.76
CA PHE A 183 41.44 56.83 -45.87
C PHE A 183 41.05 55.44 -46.40
#